data_AF-A0A450YQR6-F1
#
_entry.id   AF-A0A450YQR6-F1
#
_cell.length_a   1.000
_cell.length_b   1.000
_cell.length_c   1.000
_cell.angle_alpha   90.00
_cell.angle_beta   90.00
_cell.angle_gamma   90.00
#
_symmetry.space_group_name_H-M   'P 1'
#
loop_
_entity.id
_entity.type
_entity.pdbx_description
1 polymer ?
#
loop_
_entity_poly.entity_id
_entity_poly.type
_entity_poly.pdbx_seq_one_letter_code
_entity_poly.pdbx_strand_id
1 'polypeptide(L)' 'MSTSLLYHTWGIRGCTYVHTRYERGNTILRVRQKGVSLRSSCCGSRKVIKRGMIERPFRAVLV' A
#
# COMPACT_ATOMS: atom_id res chain seq x y z
N MET A 1 -10.68 11.50 5.93
CA MET A 1 -10.69 10.10 5.42
C MET A 1 -10.00 9.22 6.45
N SER A 2 -10.64 8.17 6.95
CA SER A 2 -10.08 7.32 8.01
C SER A 2 -9.07 6.33 7.43
N THR A 3 -7.85 6.30 7.97
CA THR A 3 -6.82 5.31 7.62
C THR A 3 -7.17 3.90 8.10
N SER A 4 -8.21 3.76 8.93
CA SER A 4 -8.70 2.47 9.40
C SER A 4 -9.13 1.54 8.26
N LEU A 5 -9.69 2.07 7.17
CA LEU A 5 -10.07 1.29 5.99
C LEU A 5 -8.83 0.62 5.35
N LEU A 6 -7.75 1.38 5.18
CA LEU A 6 -6.50 0.86 4.61
C LEU A 6 -5.93 -0.29 5.46
N TYR A 7 -5.91 -0.12 6.78
CA TYR A 7 -5.23 -1.05 7.67
C TYR A 7 -6.07 -2.25 8.08
N HIS A 8 -7.37 -2.05 8.32
CA HIS A 8 -8.25 -3.08 8.88
C HIS A 8 -9.10 -3.78 7.82
N THR A 9 -9.71 -3.04 6.89
CA THR A 9 -10.62 -3.67 5.91
C THR A 9 -9.88 -4.22 4.70
N TRP A 10 -8.89 -3.50 4.16
CA TRP A 10 -8.12 -4.00 3.01
C TRP A 10 -6.86 -4.79 3.40
N GLY A 11 -6.53 -4.86 4.68
CA GLY A 11 -5.41 -5.66 5.18
C GLY A 11 -4.02 -5.17 4.74
N ILE A 12 -3.88 -3.90 4.34
CA ILE A 12 -2.59 -3.34 3.91
C ILE A 12 -1.75 -3.06 5.16
N ARG A 13 -0.88 -4.00 5.54
CA ARG A 13 0.00 -3.90 6.72
C ARG A 13 1.42 -3.51 6.34
N GLY A 14 2.17 -2.91 7.27
CA GLY A 14 3.57 -2.51 7.06
C GLY A 14 3.76 -1.28 6.17
N CYS A 15 2.67 -0.61 5.79
CA CYS A 15 2.67 0.63 5.04
C CYS A 15 2.30 1.81 5.94
N THR A 16 2.85 2.98 5.62
CA THR A 16 2.42 4.26 6.19
C THR A 16 1.64 5.00 5.11
N TYR A 17 0.44 5.46 5.45
CA TYR A 17 -0.32 6.37 4.60
C TYR A 17 0.47 7.66 4.31
N VAL A 18 0.47 8.11 3.05
CA VAL A 18 1.15 9.35 2.63
C VAL A 18 0.12 10.42 2.28
N HIS A 19 -0.76 10.17 1.31
CA HIS A 19 -1.83 11.07 0.92
C HIS A 19 -2.90 10.36 0.09
N THR A 20 -4.03 11.03 -0.10
CA THR A 20 -5.15 10.60 -0.95
C THR A 20 -5.35 11.62 -2.06
N ARG A 21 -5.67 11.15 -3.27
CA ARG A 21 -6.13 12.01 -4.38
C ARG A 21 -7.47 11.50 -4.87
N TYR A 22 -8.31 12.42 -5.33
CA TYR A 22 -9.58 12.09 -5.98
C TYR A 22 -9.47 12.51 -7.44
N GLU A 23 -9.49 11.53 -8.33
CA GLU A 23 -9.31 11.76 -9.76
C GLU A 23 -10.32 10.93 -10.53
N ARG A 24 -11.16 11.59 -11.35
CA ARG A 24 -12.13 10.93 -12.25
C ARG A 24 -13.04 9.91 -11.55
N GLY A 25 -13.55 10.25 -10.36
CA GLY A 25 -14.39 9.36 -9.55
C GLY A 25 -13.64 8.25 -8.81
N ASN A 26 -12.32 8.19 -8.94
CA ASN A 26 -11.48 7.23 -8.22
C ASN A 26 -10.84 7.86 -6.99
N THR A 27 -10.70 7.06 -5.93
CA THR A 27 -9.92 7.43 -4.74
C THR A 27 -8.57 6.74 -4.80
N ILE A 28 -7.51 7.50 -5.05
CA ILE A 28 -6.13 7.01 -5.16
C ILE A 28 -5.43 7.21 -3.81
N LEU A 29 -5.04 6.10 -3.18
CA LEU A 29 -4.42 6.09 -1.86
C LEU A 29 -2.92 5.79 -1.99
N ARG A 30 -2.08 6.80 -1.77
CA ARG A 30 -0.64 6.61 -1.78
C ARG A 30 -0.17 6.14 -0.41
N VAL A 31 0.44 4.96 -0.40
CA VAL A 31 1.05 4.36 0.79
C VAL A 31 2.54 4.12 0.58
N ARG A 32 3.33 4.18 1.65
CA ARG A 32 4.78 3.93 1.64
C ARG A 32 5.11 2.78 2.56
N GLN A 33 5.68 1.70 2.04
CA GLN A 33 6.18 0.59 2.87
C GLN A 33 7.34 1.06 3.75
N LYS A 34 7.30 0.69 5.05
CA LYS A 34 8.42 0.91 5.96
C LYS A 34 9.59 0.02 5.51
N GLY A 35 10.74 0.62 5.24
CA GLY A 35 11.90 -0.11 4.69
C GLY A 35 12.39 -1.25 5.61
N VAL A 36 12.25 -1.06 6.92
CA VAL A 36 12.67 -2.04 7.96
C VAL A 36 11.89 -3.36 7.93
N SER A 37 10.68 -3.39 7.37
CA SER A 37 9.90 -4.63 7.27
C SER A 37 10.12 -5.37 5.96
N LEU A 38 10.89 -4.82 5.02
CA LEU A 38 11.13 -5.47 3.73
C LEU A 38 12.22 -6.53 3.87
N ARG A 39 11.95 -7.68 3.26
CA ARG A 39 12.90 -8.78 3.14
C ARG A 39 12.91 -9.28 1.71
N SER A 40 14.09 -9.69 1.25
CA SER A 40 14.22 -10.37 -0.02
C SER A 40 13.43 -11.68 0.01
N SER A 41 12.65 -11.95 -1.04
CA SER A 41 11.92 -13.22 -1.17
C SER A 41 12.86 -14.41 -1.40
N CYS A 42 14.05 -14.19 -1.97
CA CYS A 42 14.99 -15.29 -2.24
C CYS A 42 15.85 -15.68 -1.04
N CYS A 43 16.19 -14.73 -0.16
CA CYS A 43 17.17 -14.97 0.91
C CYS A 43 16.80 -14.37 2.27
N GLY A 44 15.65 -13.68 2.40
CA GLY A 44 15.23 -13.05 3.65
C GLY A 44 16.04 -11.83 4.09
N SER A 45 17.06 -11.43 3.34
CA SER A 45 17.93 -10.29 3.66
C SER A 45 17.15 -8.97 3.75
N ARG A 46 17.54 -8.10 4.69
CA ARG A 46 17.00 -6.74 4.84
C ARG A 46 17.66 -5.72 3.89
N LYS A 47 18.79 -6.08 3.27
CA LYS A 47 19.47 -5.26 2.25
C LYS A 47 18.74 -5.41 0.91
N VAL A 48 17.54 -4.84 0.82
CA VAL A 48 16.71 -4.89 -0.39
C VAL A 48 16.85 -3.63 -1.23
N ILE A 49 16.99 -3.80 -2.54
CA ILE A 49 16.87 -2.70 -3.50
C ILE A 49 15.40 -2.60 -3.91
N LYS A 50 14.77 -1.45 -3.69
CA LYS A 50 13.38 -1.23 -4.11
C LYS A 50 13.35 -1.01 -5.61
N ARG A 51 12.56 -1.79 -6.35
CA ARG A 51 12.41 -1.63 -7.80
C ARG A 51 10.95 -1.32 -8.15
N GLY A 52 10.73 -0.06 -8.51
CA GLY A 52 9.45 0.43 -9.02
C GLY A 52 8.35 0.60 -7.95
N MET A 53 7.24 1.19 -8.41
CA MET A 53 5.96 1.28 -7.73
C MET A 53 4.91 0.75 -8.71
N ILE A 54 3.94 -0.01 -8.22
CA ILE A 54 2.81 -0.48 -9.01
C ILE A 54 1.51 0.04 -8.39
N GLU A 55 0.65 0.60 -9.23
CA GLU A 55 -0.71 0.95 -8.84
C GLU A 55 -1.56 -0.33 -8.81
N ARG A 56 -2.29 -0.53 -7.72
CA ARG A 56 -3.19 -1.68 -7.56
C ARG A 56 -4.62 -1.18 -7.49
N PRO A 57 -5.42 -1.35 -8.56
CA PRO A 57 -6.82 -0.99 -8.51
C PRO A 57 -7.59 -1.99 -7.64
N PHE A 58 -8.34 -1.48 -6.66
CA PHE A 58 -9.30 -2.27 -5.90
C PHE A 58 -10.71 -1.88 -6.36
N ARG A 59 -11.48 -2.85 -6.84
CA ARG A 59 -12.91 -2.63 -7.08
C ARG A 59 -13.65 -2.85 -5.77
N ALA A 60 -14.32 -1.81 -5.29
CA ALA A 60 -15.33 -2.00 -4.27
C ALA A 60 -16.47 -2.79 -4.92
N VAL A 61 -16.59 -4.07 -4.57
CA VAL A 61 -17.79 -4.83 -4.91
C VAL A 61 -18.83 -4.37 -3.90
N LEU A 62 -19.86 -3.68 -4.39
CA LEU A 62 -21.07 -3.43 -3.61
C LEU A 62 -21.75 -4.81 -3.45
N VAL A 63 -21.81 -5.27 -2.20
CA VAL A 63 -22.61 -6.45 -1.82
C VAL A 63 -24.04 -5.98 -1.60
#